data_AF-A0A8S3IMU6-F1
#
_entry.id   AF-A0A8S3IMU6-F1
#
_cell.length_a   1.000
_cell.length_b   1.000
_cell.length_c   1.000
_cell.angle_alpha   90.00
_cell.angle_beta   90.00
_cell.angle_gamma   90.00
#
_symmetry.space_group_name_H-M   'P 1'
#
loop_
_entity.id
_entity.type
_entity.pdbx_description
1 polymer ?
#
loop_
_entity_poly.entity_id
_entity_poly.type
_entity_poly.pdbx_seq_one_letter_code
_entity_poly.pdbx_strand_id
1 'polypeptide(L)'
;GLVTKRRQCLELAYNLQRVFQEMQYIFEWITDLKWRLKSDDIEKYVMSADDLLQRHSLVEADIYIIDERLKRAITDADEYLNPEVNIDGYRPATPEEIEIRIHNLQKAYEELIELACKRRELLEQAKVLSKFYSDVGDAELWIDEKQQTMTSPDMGHDVNSADSLLSKHKLVETDMTT
;
A
#
# COMPACT_ATOMS: atom_id res chain seq x y z
N GLY A 1 -11.88 -52.18 8.53
CA GLY A 1 -11.36 -53.12 7.51
C GLY A 1 -10.30 -52.44 6.65
N LEU A 2 -9.49 -53.20 5.91
CA LEU A 2 -8.36 -52.68 5.12
C LEU A 2 -8.76 -51.57 4.12
N VAL A 3 -9.95 -51.68 3.52
CA VAL A 3 -10.51 -50.67 2.59
C VAL A 3 -10.74 -49.32 3.29
N THR A 4 -11.33 -49.33 4.48
CA THR A 4 -11.57 -48.12 5.28
C THR A 4 -10.27 -47.43 5.65
N LYS A 5 -9.27 -48.20 6.09
CA LYS A 5 -7.94 -47.66 6.45
C LYS A 5 -7.29 -46.99 5.25
N ARG A 6 -7.25 -47.67 4.09
CA ARG A 6 -6.69 -47.11 2.86
C ARG A 6 -7.38 -45.80 2.48
N ARG A 7 -8.71 -45.74 2.57
CA ARG A 7 -9.48 -44.50 2.31
C ARG A 7 -9.04 -43.37 3.23
N GLN A 8 -8.94 -43.61 4.54
CA GLN A 8 -8.53 -42.59 5.50
C GLN A 8 -7.11 -42.07 5.25
N CYS A 9 -6.15 -42.96 4.96
CA CYS A 9 -4.78 -42.53 4.62
C CYS A 9 -4.74 -41.68 3.35
N LEU A 10 -5.55 -42.03 2.33
CA LEU A 10 -5.66 -41.24 1.10
C LEU A 10 -6.31 -39.88 1.34
N GLU A 11 -7.35 -39.81 2.16
CA GLU A 11 -8.00 -38.56 2.56
C GLU A 11 -7.01 -37.64 3.31
N LEU A 12 -6.23 -38.22 4.24
CA LEU A 12 -5.21 -37.48 4.99
C LEU A 12 -4.14 -36.89 4.07
N ALA A 13 -3.59 -37.69 3.15
CA ALA A 13 -2.59 -37.23 2.19
C ALA A 13 -3.16 -36.17 1.22
N TYR A 14 -4.39 -36.37 0.75
CA TYR A 14 -5.08 -35.44 -0.13
C TYR A 14 -5.29 -34.07 0.55
N ASN A 15 -5.75 -34.07 1.80
CA ASN A 15 -5.99 -32.83 2.53
C ASN A 15 -4.69 -32.06 2.78
N LEU A 16 -3.60 -32.73 3.20
CA LEU A 16 -2.31 -32.06 3.36
C LEU A 16 -1.80 -31.47 2.04
N GLN A 17 -1.93 -32.21 0.94
CA GLN A 17 -1.51 -31.70 -0.37
C GLN A 17 -2.29 -30.45 -0.80
N ARG A 18 -3.58 -30.36 -0.43
CA ARG A 18 -4.37 -29.14 -0.66
C ARG A 18 -3.87 -27.96 0.17
N VAL A 19 -3.50 -28.19 1.43
CA VAL A 19 -2.89 -27.15 2.28
C VAL A 19 -1.58 -26.68 1.66
N PHE A 20 -0.71 -27.58 1.23
CA PHE A 20 0.55 -27.20 0.55
C PHE A 20 0.32 -26.44 -0.76
N GLN A 21 -0.71 -26.80 -1.53
CA GLN A 21 -1.06 -26.06 -2.73
C GLN A 21 -1.52 -24.63 -2.40
N GLU A 22 -2.32 -24.45 -1.34
CA GLU A 22 -2.77 -23.13 -0.88
C GLU A 22 -1.58 -22.31 -0.36
N MET A 23 -0.67 -22.91 0.41
CA MET A 23 0.56 -22.23 0.85
C MET A 23 1.42 -21.78 -0.33
N GLN A 24 1.57 -22.61 -1.36
CA GLN A 24 2.31 -22.22 -2.57
C GLN A 24 1.60 -21.07 -3.29
N TYR A 25 0.27 -21.12 -3.43
CA TYR A 25 -0.48 -20.03 -4.03
C TYR A 25 -0.28 -18.71 -3.27
N ILE A 26 -0.35 -18.75 -1.93
CA ILE A 26 -0.09 -17.57 -1.10
C ILE A 26 1.34 -17.07 -1.31
N PHE A 27 2.34 -17.96 -1.36
CA PHE A 27 3.73 -17.59 -1.57
C PHE A 27 3.95 -16.89 -2.93
N GLU A 28 3.37 -17.41 -4.01
CA GLU A 28 3.43 -16.77 -5.33
C GLU A 28 2.74 -15.41 -5.31
N TRP A 29 1.59 -15.30 -4.64
CA TRP A 29 0.89 -14.03 -4.52
C TRP A 29 1.72 -12.99 -3.73
N ILE A 30 2.31 -13.39 -2.61
CA ILE A 30 3.26 -12.55 -1.85
C ILE A 30 4.41 -12.07 -2.76
N THR A 31 4.94 -12.96 -3.59
CA THR A 31 6.03 -12.63 -4.52
C THR A 31 5.61 -11.59 -5.56
N ASP A 32 4.41 -11.73 -6.13
CA ASP A 32 3.82 -10.74 -7.03
C ASP A 32 3.65 -9.38 -6.33
N LEU A 33 3.07 -9.37 -5.12
CA LEU A 33 2.90 -8.13 -4.34
C LEU A 33 4.23 -7.44 -4.07
N LYS A 34 5.27 -8.19 -3.67
CA LYS A 34 6.63 -7.67 -3.49
C LYS A 34 7.19 -7.07 -4.77
N TRP A 35 6.89 -7.67 -5.92
CA TRP A 35 7.32 -7.13 -7.21
C TRP A 35 6.61 -5.80 -7.51
N ARG A 36 5.29 -5.72 -7.35
CA ARG A 36 4.51 -4.48 -7.56
C ARG A 36 4.99 -3.34 -6.66
N LEU A 37 5.25 -3.64 -5.38
CA LEU A 37 5.78 -2.66 -4.43
C LEU A 37 7.15 -2.09 -4.83
N LYS A 38 7.97 -2.86 -5.57
CA LYS A 38 9.28 -2.44 -6.07
C LYS A 38 9.19 -1.75 -7.44
N SER A 39 8.31 -2.21 -8.33
CA SER A 39 8.19 -1.67 -9.69
C SER A 39 7.46 -0.33 -9.76
N ASP A 40 6.51 -0.07 -8.85
CA ASP A 40 5.83 1.23 -8.74
C ASP A 40 6.79 2.40 -8.40
N ASP A 41 8.08 2.14 -8.13
CA ASP A 41 9.11 3.20 -8.00
C ASP A 41 9.47 3.84 -9.35
N ILE A 42 9.22 3.16 -10.46
CA ILE A 42 9.43 3.68 -11.83
C ILE A 42 8.33 4.70 -12.18
N GLU A 43 7.12 4.53 -11.64
CA GLU A 43 5.96 5.39 -11.91
C GLU A 43 5.99 6.72 -11.13
N LYS A 44 6.95 6.91 -10.22
CA LYS A 44 7.12 8.13 -9.39
C LYS A 44 7.34 9.42 -10.21
N TYR A 45 7.73 9.30 -11.48
CA TYR A 45 7.96 10.44 -12.37
C TYR A 45 6.72 10.89 -13.14
N VAL A 46 5.63 10.11 -13.09
CA VAL A 46 4.43 10.32 -13.91
C VAL A 46 3.19 10.60 -13.06
N MET A 47 3.13 10.05 -11.84
CA MET A 47 1.94 10.09 -10.99
C MET A 47 2.13 11.04 -9.80
N SER A 48 1.02 11.64 -9.32
CA SER A 48 1.05 12.44 -8.09
C SER A 48 1.27 11.56 -6.86
N ALA A 49 1.73 12.16 -5.75
CA ALA A 49 1.87 11.44 -4.48
C ALA A 49 0.52 10.87 -3.99
N ASP A 50 -0.60 11.56 -4.25
CA ASP A 50 -1.94 11.10 -3.92
C ASP A 50 -2.36 9.87 -4.74
N ASP A 51 -2.11 9.85 -6.04
CA ASP A 51 -2.43 8.69 -6.88
C ASP A 51 -1.61 7.46 -6.48
N LEU A 52 -0.34 7.65 -6.15
CA LEU A 52 0.54 6.58 -5.67
C LEU A 52 0.07 6.03 -4.31
N LEU A 53 -0.41 6.89 -3.41
CA LEU A 53 -1.02 6.48 -2.14
C LEU A 53 -2.32 5.69 -2.36
N GLN A 54 -3.15 6.11 -3.31
CA GLN A 54 -4.37 5.38 -3.64
C GLN A 54 -4.05 3.98 -4.18
N ARG A 55 -3.11 3.85 -5.12
CA ARG A 55 -2.66 2.52 -5.60
C ARG A 55 -2.08 1.68 -4.48
N HIS A 56 -1.28 2.28 -3.60
CA HIS A 56 -0.71 1.57 -2.46
C HIS A 56 -1.81 1.04 -1.51
N SER A 57 -2.92 1.77 -1.32
CA SER A 57 -4.05 1.27 -0.53
C SER A 57 -4.69 0.00 -1.08
N LEU A 58 -4.64 -0.22 -2.40
CA LEU A 58 -5.11 -1.47 -3.02
C LEU A 58 -4.18 -2.65 -2.67
N VAL A 59 -2.86 -2.40 -2.65
CA VAL A 59 -1.89 -3.40 -2.24
C VAL A 59 -2.07 -3.77 -0.76
N GLU A 60 -2.35 -2.81 0.11
CA GLU A 60 -2.64 -3.09 1.52
C GLU A 60 -3.92 -3.88 1.73
N ALA A 61 -4.96 -3.63 0.92
CA ALA A 61 -6.17 -4.45 0.94
C ALA A 61 -5.87 -5.91 0.53
N ASP A 62 -5.05 -6.13 -0.50
CA ASP A 62 -4.58 -7.46 -0.89
C ASP A 62 -3.78 -8.13 0.24
N ILE A 63 -2.88 -7.39 0.90
CA ILE A 63 -2.10 -7.87 2.05
C ILE A 63 -3.01 -8.35 3.17
N TYR A 64 -4.08 -7.61 3.49
CA TYR A 64 -5.04 -8.00 4.51
C TYR A 64 -5.75 -9.33 4.16
N ILE A 65 -6.10 -9.53 2.89
CA ILE A 65 -6.71 -10.78 2.43
C ILE A 65 -5.72 -11.95 2.55
N ILE A 66 -4.44 -11.72 2.22
CA ILE A 66 -3.38 -12.72 2.37
C ILE A 66 -3.16 -13.08 3.83
N ASP A 67 -3.17 -12.11 4.75
CA ASP A 67 -3.00 -12.34 6.19
C ASP A 67 -3.98 -13.41 6.71
N GLU A 68 -5.26 -13.25 6.39
CA GLU A 68 -6.32 -14.17 6.81
C GLU A 68 -6.19 -15.55 6.15
N ARG A 69 -5.77 -15.61 4.88
CA ARG A 69 -5.52 -16.88 4.19
C ARG A 69 -4.29 -17.60 4.73
N LEU A 70 -3.22 -16.85 5.02
CA LEU A 70 -1.97 -17.35 5.58
C LEU A 70 -2.19 -17.94 6.97
N LYS A 71 -2.89 -17.24 7.86
CA LYS A 71 -3.23 -17.75 9.20
C LYS A 71 -4.00 -19.07 9.11
N ARG A 72 -4.97 -19.16 8.20
CA ARG A 72 -5.74 -20.40 7.98
C ARG A 72 -4.85 -21.53 7.46
N ALA A 73 -4.05 -21.28 6.43
CA ALA A 73 -3.18 -22.30 5.85
C ALA A 73 -2.12 -22.82 6.85
N ILE A 74 -1.59 -21.93 7.70
CA ILE A 74 -0.67 -22.32 8.77
C ILE A 74 -1.39 -23.16 9.83
N THR A 75 -2.58 -22.75 10.26
CA THR A 75 -3.37 -23.52 11.23
C THR A 75 -3.69 -24.92 10.69
N ASP A 76 -4.14 -25.01 9.43
CA ASP A 76 -4.43 -26.29 8.78
C ASP A 76 -3.17 -27.16 8.63
N ALA A 77 -1.99 -26.57 8.44
CA ALA A 77 -0.73 -27.28 8.34
C ALA A 77 -0.23 -27.78 9.73
N ASP A 78 -0.36 -26.95 10.77
CA ASP A 78 0.05 -27.25 12.14
C ASP A 78 -0.70 -28.47 12.70
N GLU A 79 -1.94 -28.70 12.29
CA GLU A 79 -2.69 -29.91 12.68
C GLU A 79 -1.92 -31.20 12.37
N TYR A 80 -1.15 -31.24 11.28
CA TYR A 80 -0.37 -32.42 10.87
C TYR A 80 0.92 -32.63 11.67
N LEU A 81 1.31 -31.66 12.51
CA LEU A 81 2.38 -31.82 13.49
C LEU A 81 1.91 -32.64 14.70
N ASN A 82 0.59 -32.65 14.99
CA ASN A 82 0.04 -33.46 16.07
C ASN A 82 0.13 -34.96 15.73
N PRO A 83 0.83 -35.78 16.55
CA PRO A 83 0.92 -37.22 16.32
C PRO A 83 -0.42 -37.95 16.31
N GLU A 84 -1.46 -37.39 16.95
CA GLU A 84 -2.81 -37.97 17.02
C GLU A 84 -3.52 -37.99 15.65
N VAL A 85 -3.09 -37.15 14.72
CA VAL A 85 -3.62 -37.10 13.34
C VAL A 85 -3.12 -38.28 12.49
N ASN A 86 -2.03 -38.95 12.92
CA ASN A 86 -1.47 -40.07 12.19
C ASN A 86 -2.41 -41.29 12.20
N ILE A 87 -2.57 -41.93 11.04
CA ILE A 87 -3.43 -43.11 10.91
C ILE A 87 -2.56 -44.37 10.93
N ASP A 88 -2.54 -45.06 12.08
CA ASP A 88 -1.80 -46.33 12.24
C ASP A 88 -0.32 -46.21 11.81
N GLY A 89 0.32 -45.13 12.27
CA GLY A 89 1.71 -44.78 11.95
C GLY A 89 1.94 -44.19 10.55
N TYR A 90 0.90 -44.11 9.71
CA TYR A 90 1.00 -43.41 8.43
C TYR A 90 1.00 -41.90 8.64
N ARG A 91 2.02 -41.25 8.06
CA ARG A 91 2.18 -39.81 8.03
C ARG A 91 2.44 -39.34 6.59
N PRO A 92 1.68 -38.34 6.08
CA PRO A 92 1.79 -37.90 4.69
C PRO A 92 3.03 -37.03 4.37
N ALA A 93 3.61 -36.33 5.35
CA ALA A 93 4.84 -35.53 5.22
C ALA A 93 5.60 -35.50 6.55
N THR A 94 6.91 -35.26 6.58
CA THR A 94 7.63 -35.18 7.87
C THR A 94 7.33 -33.87 8.60
N PRO A 95 7.43 -33.82 9.94
CA PRO A 95 7.24 -32.58 10.70
C PRO A 95 8.18 -31.48 10.22
N GLU A 96 9.44 -31.83 9.94
CA GLU A 96 10.44 -30.90 9.46
C GLU A 96 10.03 -30.28 8.11
N GLU A 97 9.42 -31.08 7.23
CA GLU A 97 8.93 -30.62 5.93
C GLU A 97 7.79 -29.60 6.07
N ILE A 98 6.90 -29.81 7.04
CA ILE A 98 5.78 -28.91 7.34
C ILE A 98 6.31 -27.62 7.98
N GLU A 99 7.16 -27.73 9.00
CA GLU A 99 7.76 -26.60 9.72
C GLU A 99 8.56 -25.69 8.77
N ILE A 100 9.35 -26.27 7.87
CA ILE A 100 10.11 -25.50 6.86
C ILE A 100 9.16 -24.69 5.96
N ARG A 101 8.04 -25.28 5.52
CA ARG A 101 7.06 -24.58 4.68
C ARG A 101 6.38 -23.45 5.43
N ILE A 102 5.98 -23.68 6.68
CA ILE A 102 5.36 -22.66 7.54
C ILE A 102 6.34 -21.51 7.75
N HIS A 103 7.59 -21.80 8.14
CA HIS A 103 8.61 -20.80 8.39
C HIS A 103 8.89 -19.96 7.13
N ASN A 104 9.05 -20.60 5.96
CA ASN A 104 9.30 -19.88 4.72
C ASN A 104 8.14 -18.96 4.33
N LEU A 105 6.90 -19.41 4.55
CA LEU A 105 5.71 -18.61 4.25
C LEU A 105 5.59 -17.40 5.19
N GLN A 106 5.80 -17.61 6.50
CA GLN A 106 5.81 -16.54 7.50
C GLN A 106 6.89 -15.50 7.20
N LYS A 107 8.13 -15.94 6.97
CA LYS A 107 9.24 -15.05 6.62
C LYS A 107 8.95 -14.25 5.35
N ALA A 108 8.41 -14.90 4.32
CA ALA A 108 8.06 -14.21 3.08
C ALA A 108 6.99 -13.13 3.32
N TYR A 109 6.03 -13.39 4.20
CA TYR A 109 4.99 -12.43 4.58
C TYR A 109 5.55 -11.27 5.43
N GLU A 110 6.40 -11.54 6.42
CA GLU A 110 7.08 -10.51 7.22
C GLU A 110 7.83 -9.50 6.34
N GLU A 111 8.64 -10.01 5.41
CA GLU A 111 9.36 -9.18 4.44
C GLU A 111 8.40 -8.35 3.54
N LEU A 112 7.21 -8.85 3.22
CA LEU A 112 6.20 -8.11 2.46
C LEU A 112 5.64 -6.94 3.27
N ILE A 113 5.33 -7.18 4.55
CA ILE A 113 4.85 -6.15 5.47
C ILE A 113 5.88 -5.04 5.63
N GLU A 114 7.16 -5.39 5.87
CA GLU A 114 8.24 -4.41 5.98
C GLU A 114 8.35 -3.52 4.73
N LEU A 115 8.26 -4.13 3.54
CA LEU A 115 8.29 -3.39 2.28
C LEU A 115 7.08 -2.46 2.13
N ALA A 116 5.89 -2.93 2.48
CA ALA A 116 4.67 -2.13 2.40
C ALA A 116 4.71 -0.93 3.37
N CYS A 117 5.05 -1.15 4.64
CA CYS A 117 5.17 -0.09 5.66
C CYS A 117 6.20 0.96 5.25
N LYS A 118 7.39 0.54 4.81
CA LYS A 118 8.43 1.47 4.34
C LYS A 118 7.96 2.30 3.15
N ARG A 119 7.22 1.69 2.21
CA ARG A 119 6.67 2.41 1.05
C ARG A 119 5.62 3.43 1.48
N ARG A 120 4.72 3.06 2.39
CA ARG A 120 3.70 3.94 2.97
C ARG A 120 4.32 5.21 3.56
N GLU A 121 5.32 5.06 4.42
CA GLU A 121 6.03 6.19 5.05
C GLU A 121 6.65 7.13 4.02
N LEU A 122 7.32 6.58 2.99
CA LEU A 122 7.94 7.38 1.94
C LEU A 122 6.91 8.14 1.10
N LEU A 123 5.78 7.52 0.78
CA LEU A 123 4.70 8.17 0.02
C LEU A 123 4.03 9.29 0.82
N GLU A 124 3.84 9.10 2.12
CA GLU A 124 3.29 10.15 2.99
C GLU A 124 4.25 11.33 3.11
N GLN A 125 5.55 11.08 3.27
CA GLN A 125 6.57 12.14 3.24
C GLN A 125 6.57 12.89 1.90
N ALA A 126 6.49 12.16 0.78
CA ALA A 126 6.42 12.76 -0.55
C ALA A 126 5.17 13.64 -0.72
N LYS A 127 4.02 13.22 -0.18
CA LYS A 127 2.79 14.01 -0.19
C LYS A 127 2.92 15.30 0.59
N VAL A 128 3.49 15.24 1.81
CA VAL A 128 3.73 16.45 2.63
C VAL A 128 4.65 17.42 1.89
N LEU A 129 5.74 16.92 1.31
CA LEU A 129 6.68 17.75 0.56
C LEU A 129 6.06 18.37 -0.70
N SER A 130 5.27 17.58 -1.45
CA SER A 130 4.55 18.08 -2.63
C SER A 130 3.57 19.19 -2.27
N LYS A 131 2.87 19.06 -1.14
CA LYS A 131 1.98 20.11 -0.65
C LYS A 131 2.75 21.37 -0.28
N PHE A 132 3.88 21.24 0.42
CA PHE A 132 4.72 22.39 0.77
C PHE A 132 5.17 23.17 -0.48
N TYR A 133 5.63 22.48 -1.53
CA TYR A 133 6.03 23.16 -2.78
C TYR A 133 4.84 23.84 -3.48
N SER A 134 3.65 23.22 -3.44
CA SER A 134 2.43 23.86 -3.95
C SER A 134 2.11 25.14 -3.17
N ASP A 135 2.11 25.07 -1.84
CA ASP A 135 1.81 26.21 -0.97
C ASP A 135 2.82 27.37 -1.18
N VAL A 136 4.10 27.04 -1.40
CA VAL A 136 5.14 28.03 -1.74
C VAL A 136 4.88 28.66 -3.11
N GLY A 137 4.57 27.84 -4.13
CA GLY A 137 4.27 28.34 -5.48
C GLY A 137 3.03 29.24 -5.50
N ASP A 138 1.99 28.89 -4.76
CA ASP A 138 0.78 29.70 -4.62
C ASP A 138 1.09 31.04 -3.92
N ALA A 139 1.97 31.03 -2.91
CA ALA A 139 2.42 32.25 -2.24
C ALA A 139 3.27 33.14 -3.17
N GLU A 140 4.17 32.56 -3.97
CA GLU A 140 4.97 33.29 -4.97
C GLU A 140 4.07 33.95 -6.02
N LEU A 141 3.11 33.20 -6.59
CA LEU A 141 2.14 33.74 -7.53
C LEU A 141 1.32 34.87 -6.92
N TRP A 142 0.85 34.71 -5.68
CA TRP A 142 0.10 35.75 -4.98
C TRP A 142 0.96 37.01 -4.77
N ILE A 143 2.23 36.87 -4.39
CA ILE A 143 3.17 38.01 -4.25
C ILE A 143 3.34 38.72 -5.60
N ASP A 144 3.58 37.97 -6.68
CA ASP A 144 3.77 38.53 -8.02
C ASP A 144 2.52 39.29 -8.49
N GLU A 145 1.32 38.76 -8.26
CA GLU A 145 0.04 39.42 -8.58
C GLU A 145 -0.13 40.74 -7.82
N LYS A 146 0.19 40.77 -6.51
CA LYS A 146 0.10 41.98 -5.70
C LYS A 146 1.16 43.00 -6.13
N GLN A 147 2.39 42.57 -6.41
CA GLN A 147 3.44 43.45 -6.92
C GLN A 147 3.06 44.06 -8.27
N GLN A 148 2.52 43.28 -9.20
CA GLN A 148 2.07 43.76 -10.49
C GLN A 148 0.95 44.80 -10.35
N THR A 149 0.01 44.58 -9.42
CA THR A 149 -1.07 45.53 -9.13
C THR A 149 -0.52 46.85 -8.57
N MET A 150 0.44 46.80 -7.65
CA MET A 150 1.02 47.99 -7.01
C MET A 150 1.95 48.79 -7.93
N THR A 151 2.64 48.11 -8.84
CA THR A 151 3.60 48.74 -9.77
C THR A 151 2.97 49.17 -11.09
N SER A 152 1.66 48.96 -11.26
CA SER A 152 0.92 49.39 -12.44
C SER A 152 1.03 50.92 -12.64
N PRO A 153 1.50 51.39 -13.80
CA PRO A 153 1.57 52.82 -14.10
C PRO A 153 0.21 53.43 -14.50
N ASP A 154 -0.84 52.60 -14.65
CA ASP A 154 -2.18 53.06 -14.99
C ASP A 154 -2.86 53.76 -13.81
N MET A 155 -3.22 55.03 -14.00
CA MET A 155 -3.88 55.89 -13.01
C MET A 155 -5.34 56.19 -13.38
N GLY A 156 -5.86 55.55 -14.44
CA GLY A 156 -7.17 55.87 -15.01
C GLY A 156 -7.12 57.12 -15.89
N HIS A 157 -7.98 57.15 -16.90
CA HIS A 157 -8.08 58.27 -17.85
C HIS A 157 -9.39 59.06 -17.68
N ASP A 158 -10.29 58.59 -16.81
CA ASP A 158 -11.55 59.21 -16.45
C ASP A 158 -11.96 58.85 -15.01
N VAL A 159 -13.04 59.45 -14.52
CA VAL A 159 -13.52 59.25 -13.13
C VAL A 159 -13.90 57.79 -12.86
N ASN A 160 -14.53 57.11 -13.81
CA ASN A 160 -14.97 55.73 -13.63
C ASN A 160 -13.78 54.75 -13.54
N SER A 161 -12.75 54.95 -14.37
CA SER A 161 -11.53 54.15 -14.34
C SER A 161 -10.70 54.43 -13.08
N ALA A 162 -10.58 55.68 -12.65
CA ALA A 162 -9.92 56.04 -11.40
C ALA A 162 -10.63 55.47 -10.16
N ASP A 163 -11.96 55.54 -10.09
CA ASP A 163 -12.74 54.95 -8.99
C ASP A 163 -12.58 53.42 -8.93
N SER A 164 -12.59 52.75 -10.08
CA SER A 164 -12.36 51.30 -10.17
C SER A 164 -10.96 50.90 -9.69
N LEU A 165 -9.92 51.64 -10.10
CA LEU A 165 -8.53 51.42 -9.64
C LEU A 165 -8.40 51.65 -8.13
N LEU A 166 -9.01 52.71 -7.60
CA LEU A 166 -9.00 53.01 -6.16
C LEU A 166 -9.73 51.93 -5.35
N SER A 167 -10.87 51.42 -5.82
CA SER A 167 -11.57 50.31 -5.18
C SER A 167 -10.74 49.03 -5.16
N LYS A 168 -10.06 48.69 -6.25
CA LYS A 168 -9.12 47.56 -6.29
C LYS A 168 -7.95 47.75 -5.33
N HIS A 169 -7.40 48.96 -5.24
CA HIS A 169 -6.30 49.25 -4.32
C HIS A 169 -6.72 49.11 -2.86
N LYS A 170 -7.89 49.64 -2.47
CA LYS A 170 -8.44 49.47 -1.11
C LYS A 170 -8.66 48.01 -0.73
N LEU A 171 -9.05 47.17 -1.69
CA LEU A 171 -9.17 45.73 -1.49
C LEU A 171 -7.80 45.10 -1.17
N VAL A 172 -6.75 45.50 -1.90
CA VAL A 172 -5.38 45.07 -1.62
C VAL A 172 -4.88 45.54 -0.24
N GLU A 173 -5.15 46.79 0.15
CA GLU A 173 -4.80 47.29 1.48
C GLU A 173 -5.49 46.50 2.61
N THR A 174 -6.74 46.12 2.39
CA THR A 174 -7.51 45.30 3.35
C THR A 174 -6.93 43.89 3.44
N ASP A 175 -6.63 43.25 2.31
CA ASP A 175 -6.00 41.93 2.27
C ASP A 175 -4.63 41.90 2.96
N MET A 176 -3.86 43.00 2.93
CA MET A 176 -2.52 43.08 3.55
C MET A 176 -2.54 43.39 5.05
N THR A 177 -3.66 43.85 5.59
CA THR A 177 -3.79 44.24 7.00
C THR A 177 -4.52 43.21 7.85
N THR A 178 -5.01 42.13 7.23
CA THR A 178 -5.71 41.01 7.89
C THR A 178 -4.78 39.82 8.07
#